data_AF-A0A264W5X0-F1
#
_entry.id   AF-A0A264W5X0-F1
#
_cell.length_a   1.000
_cell.length_b   1.000
_cell.length_c   1.000
_cell.angle_alpha   90.00
_cell.angle_beta   90.00
_cell.angle_gamma   90.00
#
_symmetry.space_group_name_H-M   'P 1'
#
loop_
_entity.id
_entity.type
_entity.pdbx_description
1 polymer ?
#
loop_
_entity_poly.entity_id
_entity_poly.type
_entity_poly.pdbx_seq_one_letter_code
_entity_poly.pdbx_strand_id
1 'polypeptide(L)'
;EFVARFSANASKSKQATSRKKLLEKITLDDIKPSSRRYPYVNFTPEREIGNDVLRVEGLTKTIDGVKVLDNVSFIMNREDKIAFTGRNE
;
A
#
# COMPACT_ATOMS: atom_id res chain seq x y z
N GLU A 1 13.99 7.07 41.28
CA GLU A 1 14.80 7.67 42.37
C GLU A 1 15.36 6.70 43.42
N PHE A 2 14.75 5.54 43.70
CA PHE A 2 15.26 4.60 44.72
C PHE A 2 16.55 3.85 44.30
N VAL A 3 16.72 3.59 43.00
CA VAL A 3 17.86 2.84 42.44
C VAL A 3 19.17 3.65 42.52
N ALA A 4 19.10 4.98 42.47
CA ALA A 4 20.27 5.85 42.55
C ALA A 4 20.85 5.96 43.97
N ARG A 5 20.03 5.76 45.01
CA ARG A 5 20.43 5.92 46.43
C ARG A 5 21.02 4.67 47.09
N PHE A 6 20.94 3.49 46.47
CA PHE A 6 21.36 2.23 47.11
C PHE A 6 22.38 1.42 46.30
N SER A 7 23.10 2.06 45.37
CA SER A 7 24.20 1.44 44.62
C SER A 7 25.41 1.04 45.48
N ALA A 8 25.54 1.62 46.68
CA ALA A 8 26.73 1.49 47.52
C ALA A 8 26.60 0.51 48.71
N ASN A 9 25.61 -0.41 48.73
CA ASN A 9 25.52 -1.42 49.80
C ASN A 9 25.13 -2.80 49.25
N ALA A 10 26.05 -3.77 49.40
CA ALA A 10 26.14 -4.99 48.60
C ALA A 10 24.90 -5.91 48.58
N SER A 11 24.02 -5.85 49.59
CA SER A 11 22.82 -6.72 49.63
C SER A 11 21.64 -6.19 48.81
N LYS A 12 21.50 -4.86 48.69
CA LYS A 12 20.42 -4.21 47.92
C LYS A 12 20.76 -4.07 46.43
N SER A 13 22.03 -4.21 46.07
CA SER A 13 22.51 -4.21 44.68
C SER A 13 21.97 -5.42 43.88
N LYS A 14 21.90 -6.63 44.47
CA LYS A 14 21.37 -7.82 43.78
C LYS A 14 19.89 -7.69 43.38
N GLN A 15 19.05 -7.11 44.25
CA GLN A 15 17.63 -6.88 43.94
C GLN A 15 17.43 -5.78 42.89
N ALA A 16 18.25 -4.72 42.94
CA ALA A 16 18.24 -3.66 41.93
C ALA A 16 18.64 -4.21 40.54
N THR A 17 19.65 -5.09 40.46
CA THR A 17 20.04 -5.74 39.20
C THR A 17 18.96 -6.71 38.70
N SER A 18 18.31 -7.47 39.59
CA SER A 18 17.23 -8.38 39.21
C SER A 18 16.00 -7.63 38.67
N ARG A 19 15.60 -6.51 39.29
CA ARG A 19 14.48 -5.69 38.80
C ARG A 19 14.83 -4.97 37.51
N LYS A 20 16.07 -4.51 37.33
CA LYS A 20 16.55 -3.95 36.05
C LYS A 20 16.48 -4.98 34.92
N LYS A 21 16.96 -6.21 35.17
CA LYS A 21 16.85 -7.32 34.21
C LYS A 21 15.39 -7.68 33.89
N LEU A 22 14.49 -7.61 34.86
CA LEU A 22 13.06 -7.90 34.65
C LEU A 22 12.38 -6.83 33.80
N LEU A 23 12.72 -5.55 34.02
CA LEU A 23 12.28 -4.42 33.19
C LEU A 23 12.84 -4.48 31.76
N GLU A 24 14.10 -4.91 31.58
CA GLU A 24 14.70 -5.17 30.26
C GLU A 24 14.06 -6.36 29.54
N LYS A 25 13.48 -7.32 30.29
CA LYS A 25 12.82 -8.52 29.73
C LYS A 25 11.37 -8.26 29.32
N ILE A 26 10.76 -7.15 29.74
CA ILE A 26 9.48 -6.64 29.19
C ILE A 26 9.83 -5.88 27.91
N THR A 27 10.38 -6.62 26.94
CA THR A 27 10.32 -6.19 25.55
C THR A 27 8.90 -6.44 25.11
N LEU A 28 8.24 -5.38 24.62
CA LEU A 28 6.91 -5.49 24.02
C LEU A 28 6.94 -6.70 23.09
N ASP A 29 5.97 -7.61 23.25
CA ASP A 29 5.72 -8.68 22.29
C ASP A 29 5.87 -8.08 20.89
N ASP A 30 6.82 -8.62 20.12
CA ASP A 30 7.02 -8.27 18.72
C ASP A 30 5.69 -8.53 18.00
N ILE A 31 4.85 -7.50 17.92
CA ILE A 31 3.64 -7.52 17.11
C ILE A 31 4.15 -7.66 15.70
N LYS A 32 4.20 -8.90 15.21
CA LYS A 32 4.56 -9.22 13.84
C LYS A 32 3.63 -8.40 12.95
N PRO A 33 4.13 -7.36 12.25
CA PRO A 33 3.30 -6.60 11.36
C PRO A 33 2.78 -7.59 10.32
N SER A 34 1.48 -7.63 10.11
CA SER A 34 0.93 -8.54 9.10
C SER A 34 1.63 -8.22 7.77
N SER A 35 2.18 -9.22 7.10
CA SER A 35 2.81 -9.09 5.78
C SER A 35 1.79 -8.82 4.67
N ARG A 36 0.57 -8.38 5.02
CA ARG A 36 -0.49 -7.98 4.09
C ARG A 36 -0.05 -6.72 3.35
N ARG A 37 0.71 -6.91 2.28
CA ARG A 37 0.82 -5.91 1.23
C ARG A 37 -0.47 -5.97 0.44
N TYR A 38 -1.35 -5.01 0.68
CA TYR A 38 -2.44 -4.73 -0.24
C TYR A 38 -1.84 -4.40 -1.60
N PRO A 39 -2.38 -4.93 -2.71
CA PRO A 39 -1.93 -4.54 -4.03
C PRO A 39 -2.14 -3.03 -4.17
N TYR A 40 -1.04 -2.28 -4.14
CA TYR A 40 -1.02 -0.84 -4.34
C TYR A 40 -0.43 -0.60 -5.72
N VAL A 41 -1.32 -0.29 -6.67
CA VAL A 41 -0.93 0.10 -8.01
C VAL A 41 -0.98 1.61 -8.06
N ASN A 42 0.20 2.25 -8.09
CA ASN A 42 0.32 3.69 -8.24
C ASN A 42 0.75 4.00 -9.67
N PHE A 43 -0.03 4.84 -10.34
CA PHE A 43 0.32 5.37 -11.65
C PHE A 43 0.69 6.84 -11.46
N THR A 44 1.97 7.17 -11.59
CA THR A 44 2.43 8.56 -11.58
C THR A 44 2.46 9.05 -13.03
N PRO A 45 1.54 9.93 -13.45
CA PRO A 45 1.58 10.49 -14.80
C PRO A 45 2.77 11.45 -14.92
N GLU A 46 3.50 11.38 -16.04
CA GLU A 46 4.64 12.28 -16.32
C GLU A 46 4.20 13.72 -16.62
N ARG A 47 2.92 13.91 -17.00
CA ARG A 47 2.35 15.21 -17.36
C ARG A 47 0.89 15.32 -16.92
N GLU A 48 0.42 16.54 -16.74
CA GLU A 48 -1.00 16.81 -16.55
C GLU A 48 -1.80 16.44 -17.80
N ILE A 49 -3.01 15.94 -17.57
CA ILE A 49 -3.91 15.52 -18.63
C ILE A 49 -4.54 16.74 -19.31
N GLY A 50 -4.52 16.77 -20.65
CA GLY A 50 -5.16 17.82 -21.45
C GLY A 50 -6.68 17.80 -21.35
N ASN A 51 -7.35 18.80 -21.94
CA ASN A 51 -8.82 18.85 -21.98
C ASN A 51 -9.38 17.73 -22.86
N ASP A 52 -8.78 17.55 -24.04
CA ASP A 52 -9.07 16.44 -24.94
C ASP A 52 -8.09 15.29 -24.66
N VAL A 53 -8.61 14.17 -24.15
CA VAL A 53 -7.76 13.06 -23.69
C VAL A 53 -7.61 12.01 -24.79
N LEU A 54 -8.72 11.63 -25.41
CA LEU A 54 -8.72 10.65 -26.49
C LEU A 54 -9.89 10.93 -27.44
N ARG A 55 -9.61 10.92 -28.74
CA ARG A 55 -10.63 10.91 -29.79
C ARG A 55 -10.45 9.65 -30.61
N VAL A 56 -11.51 8.85 -30.68
CA VAL A 56 -11.57 7.62 -31.46
C VAL A 56 -12.60 7.83 -32.57
N GLU A 57 -12.21 7.53 -33.81
CA GLU A 57 -13.08 7.64 -34.97
C GLU A 57 -12.97 6.37 -35.82
N GLY A 58 -14.12 5.76 -36.11
CA GLY A 58 -14.23 4.63 -37.03
C GLY A 58 -13.45 3.37 -36.63
N LEU A 59 -13.16 3.19 -35.33
CA LEU A 59 -12.34 2.08 -34.86
C LEU A 59 -13.01 0.74 -35.16
N THR A 60 -12.35 -0.02 -36.01
CA THR A 60 -12.75 -1.37 -36.41
C THR A 60 -11.60 -2.32 -36.13
N LYS A 61 -11.90 -3.45 -35.48
CA LYS A 61 -10.90 -4.47 -35.16
C LYS A 61 -11.49 -5.85 -35.39
N THR A 62 -10.73 -6.68 -36.08
CA THR A 62 -11.00 -8.10 -36.28
C THR A 62 -9.93 -8.91 -35.58
N ILE A 63 -10.34 -9.94 -34.84
CA ILE A 63 -9.49 -10.94 -34.19
C ILE A 63 -10.05 -12.30 -34.58
N ASP A 64 -9.21 -13.19 -35.10
CA ASP A 64 -9.59 -14.56 -35.51
C ASP A 64 -10.81 -14.62 -36.43
N GLY A 65 -10.91 -13.68 -37.37
CA GLY A 65 -12.04 -13.57 -38.31
C GLY A 65 -13.32 -13.00 -37.72
N VAL A 66 -13.39 -12.81 -36.39
CA VAL A 66 -14.51 -12.16 -35.71
C VAL A 66 -14.24 -10.67 -35.59
N LYS A 67 -15.19 -9.87 -36.06
CA LYS A 67 -15.13 -8.42 -35.90
C LYS A 67 -15.50 -8.07 -34.44
N VAL A 68 -14.48 -7.76 -33.64
CA VAL A 68 -14.62 -7.45 -32.20
C VAL A 68 -14.96 -5.99 -31.92
N LEU A 69 -14.60 -5.09 -32.82
CA LEU A 69 -15.02 -3.68 -32.82
C LEU A 69 -15.49 -3.33 -34.23
N ASP A 70 -16.65 -2.68 -34.36
CA ASP A 70 -17.22 -2.26 -35.64
C ASP A 70 -17.55 -0.77 -35.62
N ASN A 71 -16.77 0.03 -36.36
CA ASN A 71 -16.99 1.46 -36.56
C ASN A 71 -17.26 2.27 -35.27
N VAL A 72 -16.48 1.99 -34.21
CA VAL A 72 -16.65 2.63 -32.91
C VAL A 72 -16.03 4.02 -32.92
N SER A 73 -16.81 5.04 -32.55
CA SER A 73 -16.35 6.43 -32.45
C SER A 73 -16.79 7.04 -31.12
N PHE A 74 -15.85 7.62 -30.37
CA PHE A 74 -16.13 8.33 -29.12
C PHE A 74 -15.04 9.32 -28.77
N ILE A 75 -15.37 10.28 -27.91
CA ILE A 75 -14.44 11.26 -27.35
C ILE A 75 -14.40 11.05 -25.84
N MET A 76 -13.20 11.08 -25.27
CA MET A 76 -12.93 10.99 -23.84
C MET A 76 -12.33 12.31 -23.38
N ASN A 77 -12.99 12.94 -22.42
CA ASN A 77 -12.59 14.18 -21.78
C ASN A 77 -11.94 13.89 -20.42
N ARG A 78 -11.31 14.92 -19.83
CA ARG A 78 -10.58 14.81 -18.56
C ARG A 78 -11.36 14.15 -17.42
N GLU A 79 -12.65 14.47 -17.28
CA GLU A 79 -13.49 14.04 -16.16
C GLU A 79 -14.27 12.74 -16.46
N ASP A 80 -14.13 12.19 -17.67
CA ASP A 80 -14.88 11.01 -18.07
C ASP A 80 -14.35 9.76 -17.36
N LYS A 81 -15.28 9.01 -16.75
CA LYS A 81 -14.98 7.73 -16.11
C LYS A 81 -15.40 6.60 -17.05
N ILE A 82 -14.43 5.83 -17.52
CA ILE A 82 -14.68 4.70 -18.42
C ILE A 82 -14.37 3.40 -17.67
N ALA A 83 -15.26 2.44 -17.83
CA ALA A 83 -15.07 1.07 -17.35
C ALA A 83 -15.11 0.12 -18.54
N PHE A 84 -14.11 -0.75 -18.64
CA PHE A 84 -14.16 -1.90 -19.53
C PHE A 84 -14.82 -3.03 -18.78
N THR A 85 -15.96 -3.50 -19.29
CA THR A 85 -16.66 -4.65 -18.73
C THR A 85 -16.64 -5.76 -19.75
N GLY A 86 -16.28 -6.96 -19.31
CA GLY A 86 -16.41 -8.20 -20.06
C GLY A 86 -17.28 -9.17 -19.27
N ARG A 87 -17.79 -10.21 -19.93
CA ARG A 87 -18.24 -11.41 -19.22
C ARG A 87 -16.98 -12.07 -18.65
N ASN A 88 -16.56 -11.63 -17.47
CA ASN A 88 -15.47 -12.26 -16.75
C ASN A 88 -15.92 -13.67 -16.31
N GLU A 89 -15.28 -14.69 -16.88
CA GLU A 89 -14.62 -15.74 -16.09
C GLU A 89 -13.12 -15.63 -16.35
#